data_AF-A0A1Q5A0Y5-F1
#
_entry.id   AF-A0A1Q5A0Y5-F1
#
_cell.length_a   1.000
_cell.length_b   1.000
_cell.length_c   1.000
_cell.angle_alpha   90.00
_cell.angle_beta   90.00
_cell.angle_gamma   90.00
#
_symmetry.space_group_name_H-M   'P 1'
#
loop_
_entity.id
_entity.type
_entity.pdbx_description
1 polymer ?
#
loop_
_entity_poly.entity_id
_entity_poly.type
_entity_poly.pdbx_seq_one_letter_code
_entity_poly.pdbx_strand_id
1 'polypeptide(L)'
;MTVTWRHLPAPAREIAAAATEAVATARERDTEAYRPAVERLAAADRAGLVLGGVVRLLLEQTHPDGLDGDDVRQVLERCVRSTTPWWTDVDPHVLLVLLASALGVYEPGDDDGPPDPAAIARHAPLLVADLLAATDRPLADYLAAAFTEVARTELHD
;
A
#
# COMPACT_ATOMS: atom_id res chain seq x y z
N MET A 1 14.06 9.20 12.58
CA MET A 1 13.74 10.61 12.26
C MET A 1 12.24 10.72 12.06
N THR A 2 11.56 11.64 12.74
CA THR A 2 10.10 11.85 12.59
C THR A 2 9.85 12.69 11.35
N VAL A 3 9.37 12.07 10.27
CA VAL A 3 8.98 12.83 9.07
C VAL A 3 7.74 13.66 9.39
N THR A 4 7.83 14.96 9.08
CA THR A 4 6.76 15.93 9.35
C THR A 4 6.06 16.29 8.05
N TRP A 5 4.79 15.88 7.92
CA TRP A 5 3.95 16.10 6.73
C TRP A 5 3.39 17.53 6.61
N ARG A 6 3.85 18.49 7.42
CA ARG A 6 3.24 19.83 7.54
C ARG A 6 3.15 20.62 6.23
N HIS A 7 3.97 20.28 5.23
CA HIS A 7 3.99 20.93 3.92
C HIS A 7 2.88 20.42 2.97
N LEU A 8 2.25 19.28 3.27
CA LEU A 8 1.17 18.73 2.45
C LEU A 8 -0.18 19.39 2.78
N PRO A 9 -1.11 19.47 1.82
CA PRO A 9 -2.52 19.79 2.08
C PRO A 9 -3.13 18.85 3.13
N ALA A 10 -4.19 19.31 3.82
CA ALA A 10 -4.79 18.55 4.93
C ALA A 10 -5.19 17.10 4.58
N PRO A 11 -5.83 16.81 3.43
CA PRO A 11 -6.19 15.44 3.06
C PRO A 11 -4.96 14.54 2.87
N ALA A 12 -3.92 15.04 2.19
CA ALA A 12 -2.68 14.29 1.98
C ALA A 12 -1.93 14.00 3.31
N ARG A 13 -1.99 14.92 4.28
CA ARG A 13 -1.43 14.68 5.63
C ARG A 13 -2.15 13.58 6.38
N GLU A 14 -3.48 13.50 6.23
CA GLU A 14 -4.29 12.47 6.87
C GLU A 14 -3.95 11.08 6.33
N ILE A 15 -3.88 10.94 5.00
CA ILE A 15 -3.41 9.70 4.34
C ILE A 15 -2.01 9.34 4.84
N ALA A 16 -1.07 10.29 4.85
CA ALA A 16 0.31 10.02 5.24
C ALA A 16 0.43 9.55 6.69
N ALA A 17 -0.33 10.16 7.61
CA ALA A 17 -0.35 9.77 9.01
C ALA A 17 -0.98 8.38 9.19
N ALA A 18 -2.16 8.14 8.62
CA ALA A 18 -2.86 6.87 8.74
C ALA A 18 -2.07 5.71 8.10
N ALA A 19 -1.48 5.93 6.91
CA ALA A 19 -0.64 4.95 6.24
C ALA A 19 0.63 4.63 7.06
N THR A 20 1.28 5.65 7.62
CA THR A 20 2.47 5.45 8.47
C THR A 20 2.15 4.58 9.67
N GLU A 21 1.01 4.83 10.32
CA GLU A 21 0.60 4.07 11.49
C GLU A 21 0.18 2.64 11.14
N ALA A 22 -0.60 2.44 10.07
CA ALA A 22 -1.01 1.12 9.63
C ALA A 22 0.20 0.25 9.22
N VAL A 23 1.18 0.84 8.52
CA VAL A 23 2.41 0.11 8.16
C VAL A 23 3.27 -0.18 9.41
N ALA A 24 3.36 0.76 10.36
CA ALA A 24 4.12 0.53 11.59
C ALA A 24 3.54 -0.62 12.42
N THR A 25 2.23 -0.59 12.65
CA THR A 25 1.50 -1.65 13.39
C THR A 25 1.54 -2.99 12.66
N ALA A 26 1.51 -3.01 11.32
CA ALA A 26 1.73 -4.23 10.54
C ALA A 26 3.15 -4.82 10.72
N ARG A 27 4.18 -3.97 10.75
CA ARG A 27 5.57 -4.40 11.00
C ARG A 27 5.76 -4.96 12.40
N GLU A 28 5.08 -4.39 13.38
CA GLU A 28 5.09 -4.82 14.77
C GLU A 28 4.21 -6.06 15.01
N ARG A 29 3.37 -6.43 14.02
CA ARG A 29 2.37 -7.51 14.11
C ARG A 29 1.37 -7.29 15.24
N ASP A 30 1.03 -6.03 15.50
CA ASP A 30 0.11 -5.63 16.55
C ASP A 30 -1.33 -5.62 16.00
N THR A 31 -2.04 -6.74 16.19
CA THR A 31 -3.42 -6.92 15.73
C THR A 31 -4.38 -5.86 16.31
N GLU A 32 -4.18 -5.46 17.57
CA GLU A 32 -5.07 -4.54 18.28
C GLU A 32 -4.89 -3.11 17.78
N ALA A 33 -3.63 -2.71 17.53
CA ALA A 33 -3.34 -1.39 16.98
C ALA A 33 -3.57 -1.31 15.45
N TYR A 34 -3.43 -2.43 14.73
CA TYR A 34 -3.58 -2.46 13.28
C TYR A 34 -5.01 -2.12 12.83
N ARG A 35 -6.01 -2.70 13.49
CA ARG A 35 -7.44 -2.53 13.15
C ARG A 35 -7.91 -1.06 13.14
N PRO A 36 -7.74 -0.27 14.22
CA PRO A 36 -8.13 1.14 14.19
C PRO A 36 -7.27 1.99 13.26
N ALA A 37 -6.03 1.56 12.94
CA ALA A 37 -5.19 2.28 11.98
C ALA A 37 -5.71 2.12 10.54
N VAL A 38 -6.08 0.91 10.13
CA VAL A 38 -6.65 0.65 8.79
C VAL A 38 -8.07 1.20 8.63
N GLU A 39 -8.86 1.31 9.71
CA GLU A 39 -10.16 1.98 9.68
C GLU A 39 -10.02 3.48 9.39
N ARG A 40 -9.04 4.17 10.01
CA ARG A 40 -8.74 5.57 9.70
C ARG A 40 -8.20 5.74 8.30
N LEU A 41 -7.35 4.82 7.84
CA LEU A 41 -6.85 4.83 6.47
C LEU A 41 -7.98 4.62 5.45
N ALA A 42 -8.96 3.76 5.74
CA ALA A 42 -10.12 3.53 4.89
C ALA A 42 -11.04 4.76 4.79
N ALA A 43 -11.09 5.58 5.84
CA ALA A 43 -11.84 6.83 5.85
C ALA A 43 -11.14 7.98 5.09
N ALA A 44 -9.82 7.86 4.85
CA ALA A 44 -9.07 8.87 4.12
C ALA A 44 -9.29 8.73 2.62
N ASP A 45 -9.93 9.73 2.02
CA ASP A 45 -10.19 9.77 0.58
C ASP A 45 -8.89 9.61 -0.22
N ARG A 46 -8.95 8.91 -1.35
CA ARG A 46 -7.81 8.63 -2.25
C ARG A 46 -6.64 7.84 -1.64
N ALA A 47 -6.77 7.29 -0.42
CA ALA A 47 -5.70 6.49 0.20
C ALA A 47 -5.24 5.31 -0.66
N GLY A 48 -6.17 4.62 -1.34
CA GLY A 48 -5.85 3.50 -2.22
C GLY A 48 -4.97 3.90 -3.41
N LEU A 49 -5.21 5.08 -4.00
CA LEU A 49 -4.43 5.60 -5.13
C LEU A 49 -2.98 5.91 -4.68
N VAL A 50 -2.81 6.54 -3.52
CA VAL A 50 -1.48 6.84 -2.95
C VAL A 50 -0.73 5.56 -2.61
N LEU A 51 -1.38 4.60 -1.94
CA LEU A 51 -0.73 3.34 -1.57
C LEU A 51 -0.43 2.44 -2.76
N GLY A 52 -1.26 2.47 -3.81
CA GLY A 52 -0.94 1.83 -5.09
C GLY A 52 0.34 2.39 -5.71
N GLY A 53 0.51 3.72 -5.69
CA GLY A 53 1.75 4.38 -6.10
C GLY A 53 2.96 3.97 -5.26
N VAL A 54 2.80 3.84 -3.94
CA VAL A 54 3.87 3.34 -3.05
C VAL A 54 4.25 1.90 -3.39
N VAL A 55 3.27 1.01 -3.59
CA VAL A 55 3.52 -0.39 -3.98
C VAL A 55 4.27 -0.44 -5.31
N ARG A 56 3.84 0.34 -6.32
CA ARG A 56 4.54 0.43 -7.62
C ARG A 56 6.00 0.80 -7.44
N LEU A 57 6.29 1.88 -6.71
CA LEU A 57 7.66 2.35 -6.46
C LEU A 57 8.51 1.30 -5.72
N LEU A 58 7.94 0.56 -4.78
CA LEU A 58 8.63 -0.51 -4.07
C LEU A 58 8.94 -1.71 -4.97
N LEU A 59 8.02 -2.09 -5.85
CA LEU A 59 8.22 -3.16 -6.83
C LEU A 59 9.33 -2.77 -7.82
N GLU A 60 9.29 -1.55 -8.37
CA GLU A 60 10.31 -1.02 -9.28
C GLU A 60 11.70 -0.96 -8.62
N GLN A 61 11.77 -0.53 -7.35
CA GLN A 61 13.01 -0.48 -6.58
C GLN A 61 13.61 -1.88 -6.35
N THR A 62 12.77 -2.90 -6.16
CA THR A 62 13.20 -4.27 -5.85
C THR A 62 13.46 -5.13 -7.08
N HIS A 63 12.91 -4.74 -8.25
CA HIS A 63 13.02 -5.46 -9.51
C HIS A 63 13.39 -4.49 -10.66
N PRO A 64 14.62 -3.95 -10.67
CA PRO A 64 15.04 -2.94 -11.64
C PRO A 64 15.08 -3.45 -13.08
N ASP A 65 15.21 -4.77 -13.27
CA ASP A 65 15.22 -5.42 -14.59
C ASP A 65 13.80 -5.78 -15.09
N GLY A 66 12.76 -5.44 -14.32
CA GLY A 66 11.36 -5.77 -14.59
C GLY A 66 10.83 -6.88 -13.68
N LEU A 67 9.50 -7.00 -13.61
CA LEU A 67 8.80 -8.07 -12.90
C LEU A 67 8.12 -9.01 -13.89
N ASP A 68 8.20 -10.31 -13.60
CA ASP A 68 7.37 -11.31 -14.25
C ASP A 68 6.27 -11.88 -13.31
N GLY A 69 5.50 -12.85 -13.82
CA GLY A 69 4.41 -13.46 -13.06
C GLY A 69 4.88 -14.31 -11.88
N ASP A 70 6.09 -14.85 -11.92
CA ASP A 70 6.67 -15.62 -10.82
C ASP A 70 7.16 -14.70 -9.70
N ASP A 71 7.69 -13.53 -10.03
CA ASP A 71 8.02 -12.49 -9.05
C ASP A 71 6.77 -12.02 -8.29
N VAL A 72 5.68 -11.73 -9.01
CA VAL A 72 4.39 -11.33 -8.41
C VAL A 72 3.84 -12.44 -7.51
N ARG A 73 3.91 -13.71 -7.95
CA ARG A 73 3.52 -14.87 -7.16
C ARG A 73 4.34 -14.96 -5.87
N GLN A 74 5.66 -14.77 -5.96
CA GLN A 74 6.55 -14.85 -4.81
C GLN A 74 6.23 -13.75 -3.78
N VAL A 75 6.00 -12.52 -4.22
CA VAL A 75 5.59 -11.41 -3.34
C VAL A 75 4.27 -11.73 -2.64
N LEU A 76 3.27 -12.20 -3.38
CA LEU A 76 1.97 -12.58 -2.83
C LEU A 76 2.10 -13.69 -1.78
N GLU A 77 2.78 -14.79 -2.12
CA GLU A 77 2.98 -15.92 -1.22
C GLU A 77 3.74 -15.53 0.04
N ARG A 78 4.78 -14.70 -0.09
CA ARG A 78 5.57 -14.21 1.04
C ARG A 78 4.73 -13.34 1.97
N CYS A 79 3.99 -12.37 1.42
CA CYS A 79 3.13 -11.48 2.18
C CYS A 79 2.04 -12.26 2.92
N VAL A 80 1.31 -13.15 2.24
CA VAL A 80 0.27 -13.96 2.89
C VAL A 80 0.86 -14.82 4.01
N ARG A 81 1.96 -15.54 3.73
CA ARG A 81 2.62 -16.42 4.70
C ARG A 81 3.13 -15.66 5.92
N SER A 82 3.64 -14.44 5.76
CA SER A 82 4.15 -13.62 6.85
C SER A 82 3.04 -12.95 7.67
N THR A 83 1.88 -12.70 7.06
CA THR A 83 0.72 -12.06 7.69
C THR A 83 -0.19 -13.04 8.43
N THR A 84 -0.52 -14.19 7.84
CA THR A 84 -1.51 -15.14 8.39
C THR A 84 -1.34 -15.49 9.88
N PRO A 85 -0.12 -15.64 10.44
CA PRO A 85 0.03 -16.01 11.84
C PRO A 85 -0.50 -14.99 12.87
N TRP A 86 -0.67 -13.72 12.49
CA TRP A 86 -1.07 -12.64 13.41
C TRP A 86 -2.29 -11.84 12.93
N TRP A 87 -2.59 -11.89 11.64
CA TRP A 87 -3.78 -11.27 11.06
C TRP A 87 -4.52 -12.29 10.18
N THR A 88 -5.61 -12.84 10.70
CA THR A 88 -6.40 -13.90 10.04
C THR A 88 -7.26 -13.40 8.89
N ASP A 89 -7.54 -12.10 8.85
CA ASP A 89 -8.43 -11.48 7.86
C ASP A 89 -7.69 -11.08 6.57
N VAL A 90 -6.49 -11.65 6.33
CA VAL A 90 -5.75 -11.44 5.09
C VAL A 90 -6.38 -12.24 3.96
N ASP A 91 -6.70 -11.55 2.87
CA ASP A 91 -7.29 -12.08 1.66
C ASP A 91 -6.26 -12.00 0.51
N PRO A 92 -5.75 -13.15 0.02
CA PRO A 92 -4.83 -13.20 -1.12
C PRO A 92 -5.39 -12.57 -2.40
N HIS A 93 -6.71 -12.60 -2.61
CA HIS A 93 -7.32 -12.03 -3.80
C HIS A 93 -7.19 -10.50 -3.80
N VAL A 94 -7.43 -9.84 -2.66
CA VAL A 94 -7.28 -8.39 -2.51
C VAL A 94 -5.82 -7.98 -2.72
N LEU A 95 -4.86 -8.76 -2.19
CA LEU A 95 -3.43 -8.52 -2.41
C LEU A 95 -3.05 -8.68 -3.90
N LEU A 96 -3.62 -9.65 -4.61
CA LEU A 96 -3.39 -9.82 -6.04
C LEU A 96 -3.94 -8.64 -6.84
N VAL A 97 -5.15 -8.16 -6.53
CA VAL A 97 -5.74 -6.97 -7.17
C VAL A 97 -4.89 -5.73 -6.91
N LEU A 98 -4.36 -5.56 -5.69
CA LEU A 98 -3.44 -4.48 -5.34
C LEU A 98 -2.15 -4.52 -6.18
N LEU A 99 -1.54 -5.69 -6.31
CA LEU A 99 -0.33 -5.89 -7.14
C LEU A 99 -0.64 -5.60 -8.61
N ALA A 100 -1.72 -6.16 -9.14
CA ALA A 100 -2.16 -5.96 -10.51
C ALA A 100 -2.48 -4.49 -10.81
N SER A 101 -3.13 -3.79 -9.88
CA SER A 101 -3.44 -2.36 -9.99
C SER A 101 -2.17 -1.51 -9.98
N ALA A 102 -1.21 -1.82 -9.09
CA ALA A 102 0.07 -1.11 -9.02
C ALA A 102 0.92 -1.27 -10.30
N LEU A 103 0.78 -2.42 -10.98
CA LEU A 103 1.42 -2.73 -12.26
C LEU A 103 0.64 -2.21 -13.47
N GLY A 104 -0.54 -1.60 -13.28
CA GLY A 104 -1.38 -1.10 -14.37
C GLY A 104 -2.00 -2.19 -15.25
N VAL A 105 -2.13 -3.42 -14.74
CA VAL A 105 -2.73 -4.56 -15.47
C VAL A 105 -4.15 -4.88 -15.01
N TYR A 106 -4.64 -4.20 -13.97
CA TYR A 106 -6.02 -4.32 -13.48
C TYR A 106 -6.86 -3.14 -13.93
N GLU A 107 -7.98 -3.43 -14.60
CA GLU A 107 -9.00 -2.45 -14.96
C GLU A 107 -10.28 -2.77 -14.18
N PRO A 108 -10.70 -1.91 -13.23
CA PRO A 108 -11.85 -2.21 -12.37
C PRO A 108 -13.18 -2.41 -13.10
N GLY A 109 -13.30 -1.88 -14.33
CA GLY A 109 -14.50 -2.03 -15.17
C GLY A 109 -14.68 -3.43 -15.76
N ASP A 110 -13.61 -4.24 -15.76
CA ASP A 110 -13.61 -5.61 -16.28
C ASP A 110 -13.78 -6.67 -15.16
N ASP A 111 -13.86 -6.23 -13.91
CA ASP A 111 -14.07 -7.08 -12.73
C ASP A 111 -15.52 -6.93 -12.23
N ASP A 112 -16.26 -8.04 -12.20
CA ASP A 112 -17.63 -8.07 -11.70
C ASP A 112 -17.73 -7.88 -10.16
N GLY A 113 -16.60 -7.96 -9.44
CA GLY A 113 -16.56 -7.84 -7.99
C GLY A 113 -15.27 -7.24 -7.44
N PRO A 114 -14.92 -5.99 -7.80
CA PRO A 114 -13.72 -5.34 -7.31
C PRO A 114 -13.74 -5.27 -5.77
N PRO A 115 -12.58 -5.45 -5.11
CA PRO A 115 -12.50 -5.31 -3.66
C PRO A 115 -13.03 -3.96 -3.18
N ASP A 116 -13.76 -3.97 -2.06
CA ASP A 116 -14.24 -2.73 -1.46
C ASP A 116 -13.05 -1.84 -1.00
N PRO A 117 -13.20 -0.50 -0.99
CA PRO A 117 -12.11 0.40 -0.58
C PRO A 117 -11.57 0.13 0.83
N ALA A 118 -12.38 -0.36 1.76
CA ALA A 118 -11.93 -0.71 3.10
C ALA A 118 -11.13 -2.03 3.10
N ALA A 119 -11.41 -2.99 2.21
CA ALA A 119 -10.58 -4.16 1.96
C ALA A 119 -9.23 -3.71 1.39
N ILE A 120 -9.21 -2.82 0.41
CA ILE A 120 -7.97 -2.22 -0.12
C ILE A 120 -7.15 -1.57 1.01
N ALA A 121 -7.76 -0.72 1.84
CA ALA A 121 -7.09 -0.06 2.97
C ALA A 121 -6.60 -1.03 4.05
N ARG A 122 -7.27 -2.17 4.25
CA ARG A 122 -6.84 -3.25 5.17
C ARG A 122 -5.64 -4.04 4.66
N HIS A 123 -5.46 -4.14 3.34
CA HIS A 123 -4.45 -5.03 2.74
C HIS A 123 -3.21 -4.27 2.23
N ALA A 124 -3.38 -3.04 1.75
CA ALA A 124 -2.27 -2.27 1.23
C ALA A 124 -1.12 -2.05 2.24
N PRO A 125 -1.37 -1.75 3.54
CA PRO A 125 -0.28 -1.61 4.51
C PRO A 125 0.48 -2.91 4.79
N LEU A 126 -0.17 -4.08 4.69
CA LEU A 126 0.48 -5.39 4.82
C LEU A 126 1.50 -5.58 3.69
N LEU A 127 1.07 -5.33 2.45
CA LEU A 127 1.91 -5.44 1.26
C LEU A 127 3.06 -4.43 1.29
N VAL A 128 2.78 -3.19 1.67
CA VAL A 128 3.79 -2.14 1.84
C VAL A 128 4.80 -2.52 2.91
N ALA A 129 4.36 -3.06 4.06
CA ALA A 129 5.26 -3.52 5.12
C ALA A 129 6.18 -4.66 4.66
N ASP A 130 5.65 -5.64 3.92
CA ASP A 130 6.41 -6.76 3.36
C ASP A 130 7.45 -6.29 2.34
N LEU A 131 7.06 -5.45 1.39
CA LEU A 131 7.95 -4.93 0.36
C LEU A 131 9.02 -3.99 0.94
N LEU A 132 8.66 -3.13 1.91
CA LEU A 132 9.60 -2.24 2.58
C LEU A 132 10.71 -3.00 3.30
N ALA A 133 10.43 -4.21 3.82
CA ALA A 133 11.41 -5.02 4.52
C ALA A 133 12.59 -5.44 3.61
N ALA A 134 12.43 -5.36 2.28
CA ALA A 134 13.48 -5.61 1.30
C ALA A 134 14.27 -4.34 0.91
N THR A 135 14.01 -3.19 1.55
CA THR A 135 14.64 -1.91 1.20
C THR A 135 15.27 -1.22 2.41
N ASP A 136 16.30 -0.41 2.19
CA ASP A 136 16.93 0.42 3.23
C ASP A 136 16.28 1.81 3.39
N ARG A 137 15.21 2.09 2.65
CA ARG A 137 14.56 3.41 2.62
C ARG A 137 13.33 3.46 3.52
N PRO A 138 13.07 4.59 4.21
CA PRO A 138 11.88 4.74 5.02
C PRO A 138 10.62 4.88 4.15
N LEU A 139 9.47 4.39 4.63
CA LEU A 139 8.15 4.56 3.99
C LEU A 139 7.88 6.00 3.56
N ALA A 140 8.30 6.97 4.38
CA ALA A 140 8.02 8.37 4.15
C ALA A 140 8.58 8.89 2.81
N ASP A 141 9.70 8.34 2.36
CA ASP A 141 10.28 8.69 1.06
C ASP A 141 9.36 8.27 -0.09
N TYR A 142 8.79 7.07 -0.01
CA TYR A 142 7.87 6.54 -1.01
C TYR A 142 6.53 7.26 -0.99
N LEU A 143 6.01 7.61 0.19
CA LEU A 143 4.80 8.43 0.31
C LEU A 143 5.01 9.81 -0.34
N ALA A 144 6.14 10.47 -0.09
CA ALA A 144 6.43 11.77 -0.70
C ALA A 144 6.50 11.68 -2.24
N ALA A 145 7.13 10.64 -2.78
CA ALA A 145 7.17 10.38 -4.21
C ALA A 145 5.79 10.09 -4.79
N ALA A 146 4.99 9.24 -4.12
CA ALA A 146 3.62 8.92 -4.53
C ALA A 146 2.73 10.17 -4.55
N PHE A 147 2.77 11.03 -3.52
CA PHE A 147 2.02 12.29 -3.54
C PHE A 147 2.43 13.22 -4.67
N THR A 148 3.73 13.28 -4.98
CA THR A 148 4.25 14.10 -6.09
C THR A 148 3.70 13.60 -7.42
N GLU A 149 3.66 12.29 -7.62
CA GLU A 149 3.11 11.67 -8.84
C GLU A 149 1.61 11.92 -8.97
N VAL A 150 0.84 11.72 -7.90
CA VAL A 150 -0.61 11.97 -7.90
C VAL A 150 -0.90 13.41 -8.25
N ALA A 151 -0.21 14.36 -7.61
CA ALA A 151 -0.35 15.78 -7.91
C ALA A 151 0.03 16.11 -9.36
N ARG A 152 1.04 15.41 -9.92
CA ARG A 152 1.42 15.59 -11.32
C ARG A 152 0.32 15.10 -12.26
N THR A 153 -0.28 13.94 -12.02
CA THR A 153 -1.36 13.41 -12.87
C THR A 153 -2.59 14.31 -12.82
N GLU A 154 -3.00 14.77 -11.64
CA GLU A 154 -4.17 15.64 -11.46
C GLU A 154 -4.00 17.05 -12.06
N LEU A 155 -2.77 17.49 -12.35
CA LEU A 155 -2.50 18.75 -13.05
C LEU A 155 -2.54 18.62 -14.58
N HIS A 156 -2.46 17.40 -15.12
CA HIS A 156 -2.43 17.13 -16.55
C HIS A 156 -3.71 16.48 -17.12
N ASP A 157 -4.66 16.12 -16.25
CA ASP A 157 -6.05 15.78 -16.58
C ASP A 157 -6.96 17.03 -16.57
#